data_AF-A0A8J8TF38-F1
#
_entry.id   AF-A0A8J8TF38-F1
#
_cell.length_a   1.000
_cell.length_b   1.000
_cell.length_c   1.000
_cell.angle_alpha   90.00
_cell.angle_beta   90.00
_cell.angle_gamma   90.00
#
_symmetry.space_group_name_H-M   'P 1'
#
loop_
_entity.id
_entity.type
_entity.pdbx_description
1 polymer ?
#
loop_
_entity_poly.entity_id
_entity_poly.type
_entity_poly.pdbx_seq_one_letter_code
_entity_poly.pdbx_strand_id
1 'polypeptide(L)'
;MSIENEAKKIASTYARWLRNPQDALFGKEGKGVVLKMYERLKQAKSKEEIRKILDLNQYEMEKSTYNDMSRFISDLINKIQQLDDENSIKFVIEVFRYFQIALATKIDDINKGVWG
;
A
#
# COMPACT_ATOMS: atom_id res chain seq x y z
N MET A 1 -1.55 19.72 9.25
CA MET A 1 -2.08 18.39 8.87
C MET A 1 -1.08 17.36 9.39
N SER A 2 -1.48 16.37 10.19
CA SER A 2 -0.54 15.39 10.75
C SER A 2 -0.07 14.37 9.71
N ILE A 3 1.11 13.79 9.93
CA ILE A 3 1.67 12.66 9.16
C ILE A 3 0.65 11.52 9.04
N GLU A 4 -0.08 11.24 10.11
CA GLU A 4 -1.13 10.23 10.16
C GLU A 4 -2.31 10.55 9.23
N ASN A 5 -2.79 11.81 9.23
CA ASN A 5 -3.90 12.22 8.36
C ASN A 5 -3.52 12.15 6.88
N GLU A 6 -2.27 12.49 6.56
CA GLU A 6 -1.77 12.36 5.20
C GLU A 6 -1.62 10.89 4.79
N ALA A 7 -1.13 10.04 5.69
CA ALA A 7 -1.03 8.60 5.46
C ALA A 7 -2.42 7.98 5.19
N LYS A 8 -3.42 8.30 6.02
CA LYS A 8 -4.82 7.91 5.83
C LYS A 8 -5.37 8.38 4.49
N LYS A 9 -5.08 9.61 4.10
CA LYS A 9 -5.56 10.19 2.83
C LYS A 9 -5.01 9.41 1.64
N ILE A 10 -3.69 9.20 1.57
CA ILE A 10 -3.06 8.44 0.47
C ILE A 10 -3.64 7.03 0.43
N ALA A 11 -3.65 6.32 1.56
CA ALA A 11 -4.18 4.96 1.65
C ALA A 11 -5.62 4.85 1.13
N SER A 12 -6.52 5.70 1.61
CA SER A 12 -7.93 5.69 1.21
C SER A 12 -8.13 6.04 -0.28
N THR A 13 -7.36 7.01 -0.80
CA THR A 13 -7.42 7.38 -2.23
C THR A 13 -7.06 6.19 -3.12
N TYR A 14 -5.94 5.52 -2.85
CA TYR A 14 -5.51 4.40 -3.67
C TYR A 14 -6.35 3.14 -3.45
N ALA A 15 -6.88 2.91 -2.25
CA ALA A 15 -7.78 1.79 -2.00
C ALA A 15 -9.05 1.91 -2.84
N ARG A 16 -9.60 3.13 -2.97
CA ARG A 16 -10.75 3.41 -3.83
C ARG A 16 -10.45 3.09 -5.30
N TRP A 17 -9.28 3.48 -5.81
CA TRP A 17 -8.92 3.28 -7.21
C TRP A 17 -8.46 1.87 -7.57
N LEU A 18 -7.95 1.10 -6.60
CA LEU A 18 -7.47 -0.25 -6.83
C LEU A 18 -8.62 -1.19 -7.25
N ARG A 19 -8.58 -1.70 -8.47
CA ARG A 19 -9.70 -2.48 -9.03
C ARG A 19 -9.84 -3.87 -8.42
N ASN A 20 -8.73 -4.51 -8.06
CA ASN A 20 -8.73 -5.85 -7.48
C ASN A 20 -8.14 -5.83 -6.06
N PRO A 21 -8.94 -5.43 -5.04
CA PRO A 21 -8.47 -5.39 -3.65
C PRO A 21 -8.19 -6.78 -3.09
N GLN A 22 -8.87 -7.82 -3.58
CA GLN A 22 -8.68 -9.20 -3.16
C GLN A 22 -7.27 -9.70 -3.54
N ASP A 23 -6.85 -9.49 -4.78
CA ASP A 23 -5.52 -9.86 -5.26
C ASP A 23 -4.41 -9.08 -4.53
N ALA A 24 -4.59 -7.77 -4.33
CA ALA A 24 -3.60 -6.96 -3.63
C ALA A 24 -3.40 -7.35 -2.15
N LEU A 25 -4.49 -7.66 -1.44
CA LEU A 25 -4.45 -7.95 0.00
C LEU A 25 -4.16 -9.42 0.29
N PHE A 26 -4.80 -10.35 -0.42
CA PHE A 26 -4.71 -11.78 -0.14
C PHE A 26 -3.96 -12.57 -1.22
N GLY A 27 -3.92 -12.10 -2.46
CA GLY A 27 -3.26 -12.83 -3.55
C GLY A 27 -3.77 -14.26 -3.70
N LYS A 28 -2.99 -15.12 -4.38
CA LYS A 28 -3.35 -16.54 -4.59
C LYS A 28 -3.05 -17.44 -3.38
N GLU A 29 -2.03 -17.08 -2.60
CA GLU A 29 -1.52 -17.91 -1.48
C GLU A 29 -2.02 -17.44 -0.11
N GLY A 30 -3.02 -16.55 -0.06
CA GLY A 30 -3.53 -15.96 1.18
C GLY A 30 -2.70 -14.80 1.74
N LYS A 31 -1.56 -14.47 1.13
CA LYS A 31 -0.83 -13.22 1.35
C LYS A 31 -0.57 -12.48 0.04
N GLY A 32 -1.24 -11.33 -0.14
CA GLY A 32 -1.05 -10.45 -1.29
C GLY A 32 0.17 -9.55 -1.14
N VAL A 33 0.47 -8.81 -2.20
CA VAL A 33 1.62 -7.88 -2.27
C VAL A 33 1.63 -6.88 -1.12
N VAL A 34 0.45 -6.37 -0.71
CA VAL A 34 0.34 -5.35 0.35
C VAL A 34 0.80 -5.91 1.70
N LEU A 35 0.38 -7.12 2.05
CA LEU A 35 0.80 -7.77 3.30
C LEU A 35 2.30 -8.10 3.28
N LYS A 36 2.78 -8.65 2.16
CA LYS A 36 4.20 -9.00 1.97
C LYS A 36 5.10 -7.76 2.11
N MET A 37 4.72 -6.63 1.51
CA MET A 37 5.43 -5.37 1.68
C MET A 37 5.38 -4.87 3.11
N TYR A 38 4.19 -4.84 3.74
CA TYR A 38 4.04 -4.33 5.11
C TYR A 38 4.91 -5.10 6.12
N GLU A 39 4.98 -6.42 6.00
CA GLU A 39 5.86 -7.25 6.83
C GLU A 39 7.33 -6.84 6.71
N ARG A 40 7.81 -6.60 5.48
CA ARG A 40 9.19 -6.19 5.20
C ARG A 40 9.47 -4.74 5.59
N LEU A 41 8.52 -3.84 5.37
CA LEU A 41 8.64 -2.41 5.69
C LEU A 41 8.86 -2.17 7.19
N LYS A 42 8.26 -3.00 8.05
CA LYS A 42 8.50 -2.96 9.50
C LYS A 42 9.96 -3.24 9.89
N GLN A 43 10.74 -3.86 9.01
CA GLN A 43 12.15 -4.17 9.22
C GLN A 43 13.09 -3.18 8.52
N ALA A 44 12.55 -2.25 7.73
CA ALA A 44 13.34 -1.30 6.97
C ALA A 44 14.04 -0.28 7.87
N LYS A 45 15.29 0.02 7.56
CA LYS A 45 16.16 0.96 8.30
C LYS A 45 16.56 2.19 7.49
N SER A 46 16.23 2.25 6.21
CA SER A 46 16.56 3.37 5.33
C SER A 46 15.57 3.54 4.18
N LYS A 47 15.57 4.72 3.54
CA LYS A 47 14.82 4.95 2.30
C LYS A 47 15.21 4.00 1.17
N GLU A 48 16.46 3.58 1.11
CA GLU A 48 16.93 2.65 0.07
C GLU A 48 16.33 1.25 0.25
N GLU A 49 16.24 0.77 1.49
CA GLU A 49 15.52 -0.48 1.78
C GLU A 49 14.03 -0.37 1.46
N ILE A 50 13.39 0.76 1.78
CA ILE A 50 12.00 1.02 1.38
C ILE A 50 11.85 0.88 -0.14
N ARG A 51 12.70 1.55 -0.93
CA ARG A 51 12.65 1.47 -2.41
C ARG A 51 12.77 0.03 -2.91
N LYS A 52 13.70 -0.74 -2.35
CA LYS A 52 13.87 -2.16 -2.68
C LYS A 52 12.66 -3.00 -2.31
N ILE A 53 12.00 -2.72 -1.18
CA ILE A 53 10.79 -3.43 -0.77
C ILE A 53 9.60 -3.08 -1.67
N LEU A 54 9.51 -1.82 -2.10
CA LEU A 54 8.41 -1.32 -2.92
C LEU A 54 8.53 -1.65 -4.42
N ASP A 55 9.66 -2.23 -4.87
CA ASP A 55 9.80 -2.71 -6.24
C ASP A 55 8.78 -3.81 -6.55
N LEU A 56 7.84 -3.55 -7.45
CA LEU A 56 6.74 -4.46 -7.76
C LEU A 56 7.19 -5.71 -8.52
N ASN A 57 8.33 -5.68 -9.20
CA ASN A 57 8.78 -6.78 -10.05
C ASN A 57 9.10 -8.07 -9.28
N GLN A 58 9.30 -7.96 -7.97
CA GLN A 58 9.57 -9.12 -7.10
C GLN A 58 8.29 -9.78 -6.55
N TYR A 59 7.09 -9.31 -6.92
CA TYR A 59 5.82 -9.82 -6.41
C TYR A 59 4.92 -10.30 -7.55
N GLU A 60 4.33 -11.48 -7.37
CA GLU A 60 3.27 -11.97 -8.25
C GLU A 60 1.94 -11.27 -7.92
N MET A 61 1.28 -10.73 -8.95
CA MET A 61 -0.05 -10.12 -8.88
C MET A 61 -0.65 -10.04 -10.29
N GLU A 62 -1.95 -9.77 -10.38
CA GLU A 62 -2.60 -9.53 -11.68
C GLU A 62 -2.12 -8.23 -12.32
N LYS A 63 -2.20 -8.15 -13.66
CA LYS A 63 -1.79 -6.96 -14.43
C LYS A 63 -2.57 -5.69 -14.02
N SER A 64 -3.85 -5.83 -13.71
CA SER A 64 -4.71 -4.74 -13.21
C SER A 64 -4.19 -4.22 -11.87
N THR A 65 -3.94 -5.12 -10.93
CA THR A 65 -3.34 -4.84 -9.61
C THR A 65 -1.99 -4.17 -9.75
N TYR A 66 -1.10 -4.70 -10.60
CA TYR A 66 0.23 -4.13 -10.85
C TYR A 66 0.16 -2.67 -11.31
N ASN A 67 -0.73 -2.38 -12.27
CA ASN A 67 -0.88 -1.02 -12.78
C ASN A 67 -1.38 -0.04 -11.71
N ASP A 68 -2.35 -0.46 -10.90
CA ASP A 68 -2.93 0.39 -9.85
C ASP A 68 -1.94 0.58 -8.69
N MET A 69 -1.24 -0.50 -8.29
CA MET A 69 -0.16 -0.46 -7.31
C MET A 69 1.02 0.39 -7.79
N SER A 70 1.37 0.36 -9.08
CA SER A 70 2.47 1.17 -9.61
C SER A 70 2.24 2.66 -9.36
N ARG A 71 1.01 3.13 -9.58
CA ARG A 71 0.62 4.53 -9.32
C ARG A 71 0.72 4.87 -7.83
N PHE A 72 0.25 3.97 -6.97
CA PHE A 72 0.35 4.12 -5.52
C PHE A 72 1.82 4.22 -5.06
N ILE A 73 2.66 3.30 -5.53
CA ILE A 73 4.08 3.25 -5.16
C ILE A 73 4.85 4.47 -5.68
N SER A 74 4.60 4.91 -6.92
CA SER A 74 5.24 6.11 -7.45
C SER A 74 4.96 7.35 -6.60
N ASP A 75 3.71 7.58 -6.23
CA ASP A 75 3.34 8.74 -5.39
C ASP A 75 3.89 8.62 -3.98
N LEU A 76 3.90 7.41 -3.41
CA LEU A 76 4.50 7.16 -2.10
C LEU A 76 6.01 7.42 -2.10
N ILE A 77 6.73 6.96 -3.14
CA ILE A 77 8.16 7.21 -3.31
C ILE A 77 8.44 8.71 -3.44
N ASN A 78 7.67 9.42 -4.27
CA ASN A 78 7.81 10.87 -4.44
C ASN A 78 7.59 11.61 -3.12
N LYS A 79 6.60 11.16 -2.32
CA LYS A 79 6.32 11.77 -1.01
C LYS A 79 7.47 11.60 -0.02
N ILE A 80 8.04 10.41 0.08
CA ILE A 80 9.11 10.14 1.06
C ILE A 80 10.47 10.71 0.64
N GLN A 81 10.66 11.11 -0.63
CA GLN A 81 11.91 11.77 -1.06
C GLN A 81 12.20 13.04 -0.25
N GLN A 82 11.16 13.76 0.17
CA GLN A 82 11.25 15.00 0.94
C GLN A 82 11.41 14.77 2.46
N LEU A 83 11.31 13.53 2.93
CA LEU A 83 11.42 13.16 4.34
C LEU A 83 12.83 12.61 4.64
N ASP A 84 13.26 12.73 5.89
CA ASP A 84 14.39 11.94 6.39
C ASP A 84 14.04 10.44 6.48
N ASP A 85 15.04 9.60 6.72
CA ASP A 85 14.84 8.14 6.76
C ASP A 85 13.86 7.72 7.84
N GLU A 86 13.95 8.29 9.05
CA GLU A 86 13.08 7.94 10.18
C GLU A 86 11.62 8.26 9.88
N ASN A 87 11.35 9.48 9.39
CA ASN A 87 10.02 9.92 9.02
C ASN A 87 9.48 9.17 7.80
N SER A 88 10.34 8.79 6.85
CA SER A 88 9.96 7.96 5.70
C SER A 88 9.48 6.58 6.14
N ILE A 89 10.21 5.93 7.05
CA ILE A 89 9.85 4.61 7.58
C ILE A 89 8.52 4.69 8.32
N LYS A 90 8.39 5.62 9.27
CA LYS A 90 7.14 5.82 10.01
C LYS A 90 5.97 6.08 9.07
N PHE A 91 6.14 6.98 8.11
CA PHE A 91 5.08 7.34 7.17
C PHE A 91 4.63 6.16 6.31
N VAL A 92 5.56 5.41 5.73
CA VAL A 92 5.24 4.27 4.86
C VAL A 92 4.56 3.14 5.65
N ILE A 93 5.00 2.88 6.89
CA ILE A 93 4.35 1.90 7.77
C ILE A 93 2.91 2.32 8.05
N GLU A 94 2.66 3.59 8.38
CA GLU A 94 1.30 4.10 8.61
C GLU A 94 0.44 4.03 7.34
N VAL A 95 0.97 4.44 6.19
CA VAL A 95 0.28 4.34 4.90
C VAL A 95 -0.15 2.90 4.63
N PHE A 96 0.76 1.93 4.75
CA PHE A 96 0.43 0.52 4.52
C PHE A 96 -0.53 -0.05 5.57
N ARG A 97 -0.46 0.39 6.83
CA ARG A 97 -1.44 0.01 7.85
C ARG A 97 -2.84 0.46 7.46
N TYR A 98 -3.02 1.73 7.11
CA TYR A 98 -4.32 2.26 6.68
C TYR A 98 -4.77 1.68 5.35
N PHE A 99 -3.83 1.38 4.44
CA PHE A 99 -4.15 0.80 3.15
C PHE A 99 -4.76 -0.60 3.31
N GLN A 100 -4.20 -1.44 4.18
CA GLN A 100 -4.79 -2.75 4.51
C GLN A 100 -6.21 -2.62 5.05
N ILE A 101 -6.44 -1.69 5.98
CA ILE A 101 -7.77 -1.44 6.55
C ILE A 101 -8.74 -1.01 5.46
N ALA A 102 -8.37 -0.03 4.63
CA ALA A 102 -9.21 0.49 3.56
C ALA A 102 -9.53 -0.58 2.49
N LEU A 103 -8.57 -1.45 2.17
CA LEU A 103 -8.80 -2.58 1.26
C LEU A 103 -9.75 -3.61 1.87
N ALA A 104 -9.57 -3.95 3.15
CA ALA A 104 -10.47 -4.88 3.84
C ALA A 104 -11.91 -4.34 3.90
N THR A 105 -12.09 -3.06 4.22
CA THR A 105 -13.39 -2.40 4.19
C THR A 105 -13.99 -2.43 2.78
N LYS A 106 -13.21 -2.09 1.75
CA LYS A 106 -13.69 -2.12 0.36
C LYS A 106 -14.13 -3.52 -0.07
N ILE A 107 -13.39 -4.56 0.32
CA ILE A 107 -13.77 -5.96 0.02
C ILE A 107 -15.09 -6.32 0.70
N ASP A 108 -15.27 -5.94 1.97
CA ASP A 108 -16.50 -6.15 2.70
C ASP A 108 -17.69 -5.42 2.07
N ASP A 109 -17.50 -4.16 1.66
CA ASP A 109 -18.52 -3.37 0.94
C ASP A 109 -18.92 -4.01 -0.40
N ILE A 110 -17.93 -4.48 -1.19
CA ILE A 110 -18.18 -5.21 -2.44
C ILE A 110 -18.99 -6.49 -2.16
N ASN A 111 -18.62 -7.26 -1.15
CA ASN A 111 -19.31 -8.50 -0.78
C ASN A 111 -20.75 -8.25 -0.30
N LYS A 112 -21.01 -7.10 0.33
CA LYS A 112 -22.35 -6.65 0.74
C LYS A 112 -23.15 -6.01 -0.39
N GLY A 113 -22.56 -5.81 -1.57
CA GLY A 113 -23.18 -5.12 -2.69
C GLY A 113 -23.33 -3.61 -2.50
N VAL A 114 -22.59 -3.02 -1.57
CA VAL A 114 -22.55 -1.57 -1.33
C VAL A 114 -21.45 -0.98 -2.22
N TRP A 115 -21.84 -0.37 -3.34
CA TRP A 115 -20.88 0.28 -4.25
C TRP A 115 -20.80 1.78 -3.93
N GLY A 116 -19.62 2.25 -3.50
CA GLY A 116 -19.30 3.66 -3.22
C GLY A 116 -17.93 4.07 -3.73
#